data_AF-Q2VFY8-F1
#
_entry.id   AF-Q2VFY8-F1
#
_cell.length_a   1.000
_cell.length_b   1.000
_cell.length_c   1.000
_cell.angle_alpha   90.00
_cell.angle_beta   90.00
_cell.angle_gamma   90.00
#
_symmetry.space_group_name_H-M   'P 1'
#
loop_
_entity.id
_entity.type
_entity.pdbx_description
1 polymer ?
#
loop_
_entity_poly.entity_id
_entity_poly.type
_entity_poly.pdbx_seq_one_letter_code
_entity_poly.pdbx_strand_id
1 'polypeptide(L)'
;PSADMLFEPSFVNDIDVNENDVVHFCSVDLIDSPMREAHYQLITKTLNSNGTVVFDPNVRLPLWDNAEDLRQTIHTFLPLAHIVKVSDEELEFITGIHDENEAIQSLFTGNVTVVIYTKGADGAAVYLKNGNNHYHSGYKVKPVDTTGAGDAFIGAVISRILATDVLNLTQLFENEGEEILAFSNRVAAIVTTKYGAIISLPTLQEVEQAF
;
A
#
# COMPACT_ATOMS: atom_id res chain seq x y z
N PRO A 1 20.12 6.49 -15.24
CA PRO A 1 19.35 6.83 -14.02
C PRO A 1 18.11 7.65 -14.36
N SER A 2 16.95 7.21 -13.90
CA SER A 2 15.74 8.03 -13.87
C SER A 2 15.87 9.12 -12.78
N ALA A 3 15.01 10.14 -12.82
CA ALA A 3 15.14 11.33 -11.98
C ALA A 3 14.95 11.02 -10.48
N ASP A 4 14.06 10.07 -10.18
CA ASP A 4 13.81 9.48 -8.86
C ASP A 4 15.08 8.92 -8.21
N MET A 5 15.93 8.21 -8.97
CA MET A 5 17.17 7.62 -8.45
C MET A 5 18.20 8.66 -7.94
N LEU A 6 17.99 9.95 -8.18
CA LEU A 6 18.88 11.04 -7.78
C LEU A 6 18.40 11.79 -6.53
N PHE A 7 17.27 11.37 -5.92
CA PHE A 7 16.80 11.99 -4.69
C PHE A 7 17.68 11.57 -3.51
N GLU A 8 18.41 12.53 -2.94
CA GLU A 8 19.38 12.28 -1.88
C GLU A 8 18.74 12.33 -0.48
N PRO A 9 19.31 11.62 0.51
CA PRO A 9 18.86 11.70 1.90
C PRO A 9 18.86 13.12 2.48
N SER A 10 19.76 13.98 1.99
CA SER A 10 19.87 15.39 2.39
C SER A 10 18.57 16.16 2.18
N PHE A 11 17.76 15.81 1.17
CA PHE A 11 16.47 16.46 0.89
C PHE A 11 15.38 16.08 1.91
N VAL A 12 15.55 15.00 2.68
CA VAL A 12 14.61 14.58 3.72
C VAL A 12 14.75 15.42 4.99
N ASN A 13 15.90 16.06 5.21
CA ASN A 13 16.19 16.82 6.44
C ASN A 13 15.12 17.89 6.72
N ASP A 14 14.68 18.57 5.66
CA ASP A 14 13.74 19.70 5.74
C ASP A 14 12.25 19.27 5.74
N ILE A 15 11.96 17.97 5.68
CA ILE A 15 10.58 17.45 5.70
C ILE A 15 10.16 17.18 7.15
N ASP A 16 9.42 18.09 7.77
CA ASP A 16 8.85 17.84 9.10
C ASP A 16 7.77 16.75 9.07
N VAL A 17 7.80 15.86 10.06
CA VAL A 17 6.86 14.73 10.17
C VAL A 17 6.32 14.66 11.60
N ASN A 18 5.01 14.46 11.74
CA ASN A 18 4.29 14.33 13.00
C ASN A 18 3.43 13.04 13.02
N GLU A 19 2.74 12.80 14.13
CA GLU A 19 1.95 11.59 14.35
C GLU A 19 0.75 11.41 13.40
N ASN A 20 0.29 12.48 12.76
CA ASN A 20 -0.82 12.44 11.80
C ASN A 20 -0.37 12.20 10.35
N ASP A 21 0.94 12.16 10.11
CA ASP A 21 1.47 11.99 8.76
C ASP A 21 1.52 10.50 8.35
N VAL A 22 1.31 10.26 7.06
CA VAL A 22 1.40 8.95 6.44
C VAL A 22 2.48 8.99 5.36
N VAL A 23 3.47 8.12 5.48
CA VAL A 23 4.45 7.87 4.41
C VAL A 23 4.06 6.60 3.67
N HIS A 24 3.89 6.73 2.36
CA HIS A 24 3.66 5.63 1.44
C HIS A 24 4.85 5.49 0.49
N PHE A 25 5.29 4.24 0.25
CA PHE A 25 6.37 3.96 -0.68
C PHE A 25 6.22 2.57 -1.33
N CYS A 26 6.95 2.37 -2.44
CA CYS A 26 6.93 1.13 -3.22
C CYS A 26 8.34 0.58 -3.44
N SER A 27 8.47 -0.69 -3.87
CA SER A 27 9.79 -1.30 -4.14
C SER A 27 10.52 -0.70 -5.35
N VAL A 28 9.79 -0.02 -6.24
CA VAL A 28 10.32 0.61 -7.46
C VAL A 28 11.51 1.52 -7.17
N ASP A 29 11.44 2.27 -6.06
CA ASP A 29 12.44 3.28 -5.68
C ASP A 29 13.53 2.74 -4.75
N LEU A 30 13.54 1.43 -4.48
CA LEU A 30 14.42 0.79 -3.49
C LEU A 30 15.62 0.06 -4.10
N ILE A 31 15.89 0.25 -5.39
CA ILE A 31 17.15 -0.21 -6.00
C ILE A 31 18.34 0.48 -5.33
N ASP A 32 19.54 -0.10 -5.49
CA ASP A 32 20.77 0.45 -4.90
C ASP A 32 21.08 1.87 -5.44
N SER A 33 20.68 2.88 -4.68
CA SER A 33 20.68 4.28 -5.08
C SER A 33 20.55 5.21 -3.86
N PRO A 34 20.86 6.52 -4.00
CA PRO A 34 20.57 7.52 -2.97
C PRO A 34 19.10 7.54 -2.53
N MET A 35 18.17 7.21 -3.43
CA MET A 35 16.75 7.18 -3.15
C MET A 35 16.37 6.14 -2.10
N ARG A 36 17.02 4.96 -2.09
CA ARG A 36 16.80 3.95 -1.06
C ARG A 36 17.19 4.46 0.32
N GLU A 37 18.31 5.16 0.42
CA GLU A 37 18.78 5.77 1.67
C GLU A 37 17.86 6.91 2.13
N ALA A 38 17.33 7.70 1.18
CA ALA A 38 16.34 8.73 1.47
C ALA A 38 15.04 8.12 2.05
N HIS A 39 14.59 6.98 1.51
CA HIS A 39 13.46 6.23 2.07
C HIS A 39 13.74 5.77 3.49
N TYR A 40 14.89 5.16 3.77
CA TYR A 40 15.26 4.78 5.14
C TYR A 40 15.21 5.96 6.10
N GLN A 41 15.74 7.12 5.69
CA GLN A 41 15.72 8.32 6.52
C GLN A 41 14.30 8.83 6.79
N LEU A 42 13.45 8.91 5.76
CA LEU A 42 12.07 9.39 5.90
C LEU A 42 11.22 8.43 6.73
N ILE A 43 11.34 7.12 6.50
CA ILE A 43 10.67 6.08 7.29
C ILE A 43 11.11 6.19 8.75
N THR A 44 12.42 6.30 9.02
CA THR A 44 12.94 6.45 10.39
C THR A 44 12.39 7.71 11.07
N LYS A 45 12.36 8.85 10.35
CA LYS A 45 11.79 10.10 10.88
C LYS A 45 10.29 9.93 11.21
N THR A 46 9.55 9.27 10.34
CA THR A 46 8.12 8.97 10.52
C THR A 46 7.87 8.09 11.74
N LEU A 47 8.62 6.99 11.89
CA LEU A 47 8.51 6.09 13.04
C LEU A 47 8.83 6.81 14.35
N ASN A 48 9.87 7.65 14.39
CA ASN A 48 10.24 8.44 15.57
C ASN A 48 9.17 9.48 15.96
N SER A 49 8.39 9.94 14.99
CA SER A 49 7.26 10.86 15.20
C SER A 49 5.94 10.15 15.48
N ASN A 50 5.92 8.81 15.58
CA ASN A 50 4.70 7.99 15.67
C ASN A 50 3.75 8.13 14.46
N GLY A 51 4.26 8.58 13.31
CA GLY A 51 3.50 8.61 12.07
C GLY A 51 3.29 7.22 11.48
N THR A 52 2.42 7.13 10.47
CA THR A 52 2.08 5.86 9.83
C THR A 52 2.98 5.58 8.62
N VAL A 53 3.35 4.31 8.43
CA VAL A 53 4.20 3.86 7.33
C VAL A 53 3.43 2.79 6.56
N VAL A 54 3.18 3.04 5.28
CA VAL A 54 2.45 2.17 4.36
C VAL A 54 3.41 1.70 3.27
N PHE A 55 3.55 0.39 3.14
CA PHE A 55 4.38 -0.21 2.10
C PHE A 55 3.51 -0.99 1.11
N ASP A 56 3.57 -0.59 -0.16
CA ASP A 56 3.02 -1.34 -1.30
C ASP A 56 4.19 -1.85 -2.13
N PRO A 57 4.65 -3.10 -1.96
CA PRO A 57 5.79 -3.61 -2.70
C PRO A 57 5.70 -3.35 -4.21
N ASN A 58 4.50 -3.42 -4.81
CA ASN A 58 4.27 -3.12 -6.24
C ASN A 58 5.37 -3.72 -7.13
N VAL A 59 5.44 -5.05 -7.18
CA VAL A 59 6.55 -5.81 -7.74
C VAL A 59 6.71 -5.48 -9.23
N ARG A 60 7.87 -4.92 -9.57
CA ARG A 60 8.26 -4.57 -10.95
C ARG A 60 9.58 -5.23 -11.31
N LEU A 61 9.54 -6.55 -11.54
CA LEU A 61 10.70 -7.36 -11.92
C LEU A 61 11.59 -6.74 -13.03
N PRO A 62 11.06 -6.09 -14.09
CA PRO A 62 11.90 -5.51 -15.14
C PRO A 62 12.81 -4.36 -14.70
N LEU A 63 12.59 -3.78 -13.51
CA LEU A 63 13.42 -2.70 -12.96
C LEU A 63 14.62 -3.21 -12.15
N TRP A 64 14.70 -4.53 -11.95
CA TRP A 64 15.72 -5.17 -11.13
C TRP A 64 16.55 -6.11 -11.98
N ASP A 65 17.87 -6.08 -11.78
CA ASP A 65 18.79 -7.01 -12.46
C ASP A 65 18.55 -8.47 -12.03
N ASN A 66 18.09 -8.65 -10.79
CA ASN A 66 17.83 -9.95 -10.17
C ASN A 66 16.54 -9.91 -9.34
N ALA A 67 15.67 -10.88 -9.58
CA ALA A 67 14.42 -11.06 -8.83
C ALA A 67 14.66 -11.33 -7.34
N GLU A 68 15.76 -12.01 -7.00
CA GLU A 68 16.12 -12.27 -5.60
C GLU A 68 16.50 -10.97 -4.86
N ASP A 69 17.19 -10.05 -5.51
CA ASP A 69 17.59 -8.77 -4.91
C ASP A 69 16.36 -7.92 -4.58
N LEU A 70 15.36 -7.92 -5.48
CA LEU A 70 14.06 -7.30 -5.21
C LEU A 70 13.39 -7.94 -3.99
N ARG A 71 13.31 -9.28 -3.96
CA ARG A 71 12.67 -10.00 -2.86
C ARG A 71 13.36 -9.70 -1.53
N GLN A 72 14.69 -9.76 -1.48
CA GLN A 72 15.49 -9.42 -0.30
C GLN A 72 15.28 -7.96 0.14
N THR A 73 15.20 -7.04 -0.81
CA THR A 73 14.91 -5.64 -0.51
C THR A 73 13.53 -5.49 0.11
N ILE A 74 12.49 -6.10 -0.46
CA ILE A 74 11.15 -6.12 0.13
C ILE A 74 11.19 -6.63 1.57
N HIS A 75 11.86 -7.77 1.83
CA HIS A 75 12.01 -8.33 3.18
C HIS A 75 12.77 -7.43 4.15
N THR A 76 13.65 -6.56 3.65
CA THR A 76 14.36 -5.60 4.49
C THR A 76 13.45 -4.44 4.94
N PHE A 77 12.51 -4.03 4.09
CA PHE A 77 11.60 -2.91 4.38
C PHE A 77 10.29 -3.34 5.04
N LEU A 78 9.85 -4.59 4.85
CA LEU A 78 8.63 -5.14 5.44
C LEU A 78 8.49 -4.86 6.95
N PRO A 79 9.51 -5.13 7.81
CA PRO A 79 9.38 -4.92 9.25
C PRO A 79 9.24 -3.46 9.67
N LEU A 80 9.53 -2.50 8.78
CA LEU A 80 9.46 -1.06 9.05
C LEU A 80 8.06 -0.48 8.82
N ALA A 81 7.21 -1.19 8.07
CA ALA A 81 5.86 -0.75 7.74
C ALA A 81 4.87 -1.07 8.87
N HIS A 82 3.83 -0.23 9.00
CA HIS A 82 2.66 -0.52 9.83
C HIS A 82 1.58 -1.22 9.01
N ILE A 83 1.40 -0.79 7.75
CA ILE A 83 0.47 -1.36 6.79
C ILE A 83 1.25 -1.91 5.60
N VAL A 84 0.99 -3.16 5.24
CA VAL A 84 1.52 -3.76 4.01
C VAL A 84 0.36 -4.05 3.07
N LYS A 85 0.37 -3.48 1.87
CA LYS A 85 -0.59 -3.83 0.82
C LYS A 85 0.08 -4.76 -0.17
N VAL A 86 -0.55 -5.88 -0.49
CA VAL A 86 -0.06 -6.89 -1.45
C VAL A 86 -1.21 -7.36 -2.32
N SER A 87 -0.92 -7.70 -3.57
CA SER A 87 -1.88 -8.37 -4.45
C SER A 87 -1.70 -9.89 -4.46
N ASP A 88 -2.71 -10.59 -4.96
CA ASP A 88 -2.67 -12.03 -5.25
C ASP A 88 -1.55 -12.41 -6.20
N GLU A 89 -1.26 -11.57 -7.19
CA GLU A 89 -0.16 -11.77 -8.14
C GLU A 89 1.23 -11.66 -7.50
N GLU A 90 1.36 -10.97 -6.36
CA GLU A 90 2.65 -10.67 -5.73
C GLU A 90 2.96 -11.54 -4.51
N LEU A 91 1.92 -12.05 -3.85
CA LEU A 91 2.01 -12.66 -2.53
C LEU A 91 2.99 -13.84 -2.48
N GLU A 92 2.88 -14.79 -3.41
CA GLU A 92 3.74 -15.97 -3.47
C GLU A 92 5.19 -15.58 -3.80
N PHE A 93 5.41 -14.62 -4.71
CA PHE A 93 6.76 -14.15 -5.05
C PHE A 93 7.46 -13.55 -3.83
N ILE A 94 6.76 -12.69 -3.09
CA ILE A 94 7.31 -12.01 -1.91
C ILE A 94 7.61 -13.02 -0.81
N THR A 95 6.65 -13.87 -0.48
CA THR A 95 6.72 -14.74 0.71
C THR A 95 7.47 -16.04 0.45
N GLY A 96 7.48 -16.52 -0.80
CA GLY A 96 7.92 -17.87 -1.16
C GLY A 96 6.97 -18.97 -0.66
N ILE A 97 5.76 -18.61 -0.23
CA ILE A 97 4.77 -19.51 0.39
C ILE A 97 3.55 -19.61 -0.53
N HIS A 98 3.15 -20.84 -0.87
CA HIS A 98 2.03 -21.11 -1.77
C HIS A 98 0.67 -21.10 -1.06
N ASP A 99 0.61 -21.45 0.23
CA ASP A 99 -0.65 -21.34 0.98
C ASP A 99 -0.95 -19.85 1.26
N GLU A 100 -2.08 -19.37 0.73
CA GLU A 100 -2.47 -17.95 0.81
C GLU A 100 -2.54 -17.46 2.27
N ASN A 101 -3.12 -18.26 3.17
CA ASN A 101 -3.27 -17.85 4.56
C ASN A 101 -1.91 -17.82 5.26
N GLU A 102 -1.08 -18.86 5.09
CA GLU A 102 0.28 -18.91 5.64
C GLU A 102 1.14 -17.75 5.10
N ALA A 103 1.03 -17.45 3.81
CA ALA A 103 1.72 -16.34 3.17
C ALA A 103 1.30 -14.99 3.79
N ILE A 104 -0.01 -14.73 3.92
CA ILE A 104 -0.51 -13.51 4.57
C ILE A 104 -0.04 -13.41 6.02
N GLN A 105 -0.12 -14.50 6.78
CA GLN A 105 0.33 -14.51 8.17
C GLN A 105 1.84 -14.23 8.30
N SER A 106 2.64 -14.70 7.33
CA SER A 106 4.08 -14.45 7.31
C SER A 106 4.46 -12.98 7.16
N LEU A 107 3.56 -12.13 6.65
CA LEU A 107 3.81 -10.69 6.45
C LEU A 107 3.74 -9.87 7.75
N PHE A 108 3.17 -10.42 8.84
CA PHE A 108 3.12 -9.75 10.16
C PHE A 108 4.46 -9.76 10.90
N THR A 109 5.47 -9.14 10.30
CA THR A 109 6.82 -8.99 10.86
C THR A 109 7.02 -7.57 11.40
N GLY A 110 7.93 -7.40 12.38
CA GLY A 110 8.24 -6.09 12.93
C GLY A 110 7.00 -5.28 13.35
N ASN A 111 6.87 -4.09 12.75
CA ASN A 111 5.82 -3.10 13.02
C ASN A 111 4.48 -3.39 12.33
N VAL A 112 4.42 -4.39 11.43
CA VAL A 112 3.21 -4.65 10.64
C VAL A 112 2.07 -5.07 11.56
N THR A 113 0.99 -4.29 11.53
CA THR A 113 -0.26 -4.55 12.26
C THR A 113 -1.44 -4.77 11.32
N VAL A 114 -1.35 -4.31 10.08
CA VAL A 114 -2.39 -4.41 9.05
C VAL A 114 -1.77 -4.96 7.75
N VAL A 115 -2.37 -6.03 7.22
CA VAL A 115 -2.08 -6.51 5.86
C VAL A 115 -3.33 -6.32 5.01
N ILE A 116 -3.20 -5.58 3.93
CA ILE A 116 -4.25 -5.36 2.94
C ILE A 116 -3.96 -6.26 1.74
N TYR A 117 -4.91 -7.11 1.40
CA TYR A 117 -4.77 -8.09 0.34
C TYR A 117 -5.80 -7.88 -0.76
N THR A 118 -5.35 -7.53 -1.96
CA THR A 118 -6.22 -7.23 -3.11
C THR A 118 -6.25 -8.38 -4.11
N LYS A 119 -7.43 -8.72 -4.64
CA LYS A 119 -7.66 -9.82 -5.59
C LYS A 119 -8.34 -9.35 -6.88
N GLY A 120 -7.89 -8.22 -7.43
CA GLY A 120 -8.48 -7.63 -8.64
C GLY A 120 -10.01 -7.49 -8.57
N ALA A 121 -10.73 -8.18 -9.45
CA ALA A 121 -12.19 -8.14 -9.53
C ALA A 121 -12.91 -8.85 -8.36
N ASP A 122 -12.21 -9.69 -7.60
CA ASP A 122 -12.74 -10.39 -6.42
C ASP A 122 -12.64 -9.56 -5.14
N GLY A 123 -12.23 -8.30 -5.26
CA GLY A 123 -12.23 -7.30 -4.20
C GLY A 123 -10.97 -7.31 -3.36
N ALA A 124 -11.12 -7.14 -2.04
CA ALA A 124 -9.98 -7.04 -1.14
C ALA A 124 -10.36 -7.45 0.30
N ALA A 125 -9.34 -7.85 1.06
CA ALA A 125 -9.44 -8.16 2.47
C ALA A 125 -8.42 -7.34 3.28
N VAL A 126 -8.77 -7.07 4.53
CA VAL A 126 -7.86 -6.55 5.55
C VAL A 126 -7.67 -7.63 6.60
N TYR A 127 -6.43 -7.96 6.91
CA TYR A 127 -6.04 -8.83 8.01
C TYR A 127 -5.33 -8.02 9.07
N LEU A 128 -5.69 -8.25 10.33
CA LEU A 128 -5.09 -7.60 11.47
C LEU A 128 -4.24 -8.60 12.26
N LYS A 129 -3.16 -8.09 12.85
CA LYS A 129 -2.20 -8.92 13.61
C LYS A 129 -2.84 -9.66 14.80
N ASN A 130 -3.96 -9.15 15.32
CA ASN A 130 -4.70 -9.78 16.40
C ASN A 130 -5.65 -10.90 15.95
N GLY A 131 -5.68 -11.21 14.65
CA GLY A 131 -6.49 -12.28 14.06
C GLY A 131 -7.82 -11.83 13.47
N ASN A 132 -8.24 -10.58 13.69
CA ASN A 132 -9.45 -10.03 13.07
C ASN A 132 -9.22 -9.79 11.57
N ASN A 133 -10.29 -9.89 10.78
CA ASN A 133 -10.24 -9.60 9.35
C ASN A 133 -11.58 -9.05 8.84
N HIS A 134 -11.50 -8.32 7.74
CA HIS A 134 -12.65 -7.82 6.98
C HIS A 134 -12.44 -8.15 5.51
N TYR A 135 -13.54 -8.32 4.78
CA TYR A 135 -13.54 -8.58 3.35
C TYR A 135 -14.64 -7.80 2.66
N HIS A 136 -14.36 -7.32 1.46
CA HIS A 136 -15.35 -6.73 0.57
C HIS A 136 -15.14 -7.29 -0.84
N SER A 137 -16.22 -7.73 -1.49
CA SER A 137 -16.19 -8.46 -2.77
C SER A 137 -15.93 -7.62 -4.01
N GLY A 138 -15.60 -6.34 -3.82
CA GLY A 138 -15.41 -5.39 -4.91
C GLY A 138 -16.72 -4.97 -5.58
N TYR A 139 -16.60 -4.22 -6.67
CA TYR A 139 -17.75 -3.80 -7.47
C TYR A 139 -17.61 -4.30 -8.90
N LYS A 140 -18.70 -4.86 -9.43
CA LYS A 140 -18.73 -5.38 -10.80
C LYS A 140 -18.90 -4.24 -11.80
N VAL A 141 -17.81 -3.93 -12.49
CA VAL A 141 -17.78 -2.94 -13.58
C VAL A 141 -17.26 -3.58 -14.86
N LYS A 142 -17.44 -2.91 -16.00
CA LYS A 142 -16.81 -3.30 -17.26
C LYS A 142 -15.49 -2.53 -17.40
N PRO A 143 -14.32 -3.18 -17.23
CA PRO A 143 -13.05 -2.47 -17.30
C PRO A 143 -12.75 -2.01 -18.73
N VAL A 144 -12.18 -0.82 -18.84
CA VAL A 144 -11.62 -0.21 -20.04
C VAL A 144 -10.09 -0.25 -19.98
N ASP A 145 -9.53 0.10 -18.83
CA ASP A 145 -8.09 0.12 -18.56
C ASP A 145 -7.87 -0.13 -17.06
N THR A 146 -7.16 -1.18 -16.67
CA THR A 146 -6.92 -1.51 -15.25
C THR A 146 -5.71 -0.81 -14.65
N THR A 147 -4.99 -0.02 -15.47
CA THR A 147 -3.78 0.69 -15.05
C THR A 147 -4.10 1.68 -13.93
N GLY A 148 -3.36 1.61 -12.82
CA GLY A 148 -3.53 2.50 -11.67
C GLY A 148 -4.64 2.11 -10.70
N ALA A 149 -5.36 1.00 -10.91
CA ALA A 149 -6.40 0.56 -9.98
C ALA A 149 -5.84 0.28 -8.57
N GLY A 150 -4.67 -0.37 -8.48
CA GLY A 150 -3.99 -0.63 -7.21
C GLY A 150 -3.51 0.64 -6.52
N ASP A 151 -2.92 1.58 -7.29
CA ASP A 151 -2.45 2.87 -6.77
C ASP A 151 -3.63 3.71 -6.25
N ALA A 152 -4.74 3.72 -6.98
CA ALA A 152 -5.97 4.40 -6.57
C ALA A 152 -6.61 3.75 -5.34
N PHE A 153 -6.55 2.41 -5.23
CA PHE A 153 -7.02 1.67 -4.07
C PHE A 153 -6.23 2.08 -2.81
N ILE A 154 -4.91 2.03 -2.85
CA ILE A 154 -4.10 2.37 -1.65
C ILE A 154 -4.19 3.86 -1.31
N GLY A 155 -4.26 4.73 -2.32
CA GLY A 155 -4.56 6.15 -2.13
C GLY A 155 -5.91 6.38 -1.44
N ALA A 156 -6.94 5.62 -1.80
CA ALA A 156 -8.24 5.68 -1.16
C ALA A 156 -8.19 5.20 0.31
N VAL A 157 -7.48 4.11 0.60
CA VAL A 157 -7.25 3.66 1.99
C VAL A 157 -6.58 4.76 2.82
N ILE A 158 -5.48 5.33 2.31
CA ILE A 158 -4.75 6.40 2.99
C ILE A 158 -5.65 7.63 3.21
N SER A 159 -6.48 7.98 2.23
CA SER A 159 -7.43 9.09 2.38
C SER A 159 -8.43 8.86 3.51
N ARG A 160 -8.82 7.61 3.78
CA ARG A 160 -9.71 7.25 4.89
C ARG A 160 -8.99 7.29 6.23
N ILE A 161 -7.72 6.85 6.28
CA ILE A 161 -6.87 6.97 7.47
C ILE A 161 -6.68 8.45 7.85
N LEU A 162 -6.43 9.32 6.87
CA LEU A 162 -6.24 10.76 7.10
C LEU A 162 -7.54 11.51 7.44
N ALA A 163 -8.71 10.90 7.22
CA ALA A 163 -10.01 11.52 7.50
C ALA A 163 -10.52 11.28 8.93
N THR A 164 -9.77 10.55 9.76
CA THR A 164 -10.12 10.20 11.13
C THR A 164 -9.05 10.65 12.11
N ASP A 165 -9.45 10.93 13.35
CA ASP A 165 -8.52 11.25 14.46
C ASP A 165 -8.01 9.96 15.18
N VAL A 166 -8.41 8.77 14.72
CA VAL A 166 -8.02 7.49 15.31
C VAL A 166 -6.61 7.10 14.85
N LEU A 167 -5.62 7.35 15.69
CA LEU A 167 -4.22 7.02 15.40
C LEU A 167 -3.87 5.52 15.54
N ASN A 168 -4.66 4.76 16.30
CA ASN A 168 -4.43 3.32 16.44
C ASN A 168 -5.00 2.57 15.23
N LEU A 169 -4.12 2.15 14.32
CA LEU A 169 -4.52 1.47 13.08
C LEU A 169 -5.31 0.18 13.34
N THR A 170 -4.92 -0.64 14.32
CA THR A 170 -5.69 -1.86 14.65
C THR A 170 -7.12 -1.49 15.01
N GLN A 171 -7.31 -0.54 15.92
CA GLN A 171 -8.64 -0.08 16.32
C GLN A 171 -9.43 0.52 15.15
N LEU A 172 -8.78 1.32 14.30
CA LEU A 172 -9.41 1.91 13.12
C LEU A 172 -9.96 0.81 12.20
N PHE A 173 -9.11 -0.13 11.80
CA PHE A 173 -9.51 -1.18 10.87
C PHE A 173 -10.45 -2.22 11.49
N GLU A 174 -10.41 -2.45 12.82
CA GLU A 174 -11.43 -3.27 13.49
C GLU A 174 -12.84 -2.66 13.41
N ASN A 175 -12.93 -1.34 13.51
CA ASN A 175 -14.22 -0.64 13.54
C ASN A 175 -14.72 -0.30 12.13
N GLU A 176 -13.82 0.10 11.24
CA GLU A 176 -14.15 0.70 9.94
C GLU A 176 -13.57 -0.08 8.75
N GLY A 177 -12.93 -1.23 8.97
CA GLY A 177 -12.21 -1.97 7.92
C GLY A 177 -13.09 -2.34 6.71
N GLU A 178 -14.33 -2.75 6.95
CA GLU A 178 -15.28 -3.05 5.87
C GLU A 178 -15.66 -1.79 5.06
N GLU A 179 -15.88 -0.65 5.73
CA GLU A 179 -16.21 0.62 5.07
C GLU A 179 -15.02 1.18 4.28
N ILE A 180 -13.81 1.09 4.85
CA ILE A 180 -12.55 1.45 4.17
C ILE A 180 -12.36 0.58 2.91
N LEU A 181 -12.60 -0.73 3.02
CA LEU A 181 -12.53 -1.65 1.89
C LEU A 181 -13.59 -1.35 0.82
N ALA A 182 -14.83 -1.07 1.23
CA ALA A 182 -15.90 -0.71 0.30
C ALA A 182 -15.56 0.57 -0.47
N PHE A 183 -15.16 1.63 0.24
CA PHE A 183 -14.75 2.89 -0.38
C PHE A 183 -13.58 2.70 -1.36
N SER A 184 -12.53 1.98 -0.93
CA SER A 184 -11.32 1.79 -1.73
C SER A 184 -11.55 0.92 -2.96
N ASN A 185 -12.36 -0.14 -2.83
CA ASN A 185 -12.80 -0.94 -3.97
C ASN A 185 -13.64 -0.13 -4.96
N ARG A 186 -14.48 0.79 -4.47
CA ARG A 186 -15.29 1.64 -5.35
C ARG A 186 -14.41 2.59 -6.16
N VAL A 187 -13.45 3.25 -5.52
CA VAL A 187 -12.48 4.12 -6.18
C VAL A 187 -11.72 3.35 -7.27
N ALA A 188 -11.17 2.18 -6.92
CA ALA A 188 -10.45 1.33 -7.87
C ALA A 188 -11.34 0.90 -9.05
N ALA A 189 -12.58 0.48 -8.78
CA ALA A 189 -13.53 0.10 -9.82
C ALA A 189 -13.82 1.26 -10.79
N ILE A 190 -14.08 2.48 -10.28
CA ILE A 190 -14.31 3.66 -11.12
C ILE A 190 -13.10 3.95 -11.99
N VAL A 191 -11.89 3.89 -11.42
CA VAL A 191 -10.63 4.10 -12.16
C VAL A 191 -10.54 3.17 -13.36
N THR A 192 -10.96 1.90 -13.20
CA THR A 192 -10.89 0.95 -14.32
C THR A 192 -11.82 1.25 -15.50
N THR A 193 -12.81 2.14 -15.34
CA THR A 193 -13.82 2.45 -16.36
C THR A 193 -13.40 3.56 -17.32
N LYS A 194 -12.27 4.23 -17.06
CA LYS A 194 -11.72 5.34 -17.85
C LYS A 194 -10.29 4.98 -18.29
N TYR A 195 -9.77 5.62 -19.34
CA TYR A 195 -8.39 5.41 -19.78
C TYR A 195 -7.39 6.23 -18.95
N GLY A 196 -6.27 5.60 -18.57
CA GLY A 196 -5.11 6.23 -17.97
C GLY A 196 -5.22 6.49 -16.47
N ALA A 197 -4.22 6.04 -15.71
CA ALA A 197 -4.21 5.99 -14.24
C ALA A 197 -4.54 7.30 -13.50
N ILE A 198 -4.05 8.45 -13.98
CA ILE A 198 -4.24 9.74 -13.29
C ILE A 198 -5.55 10.40 -13.70
N ILE A 199 -5.88 10.37 -15.00
CA ILE A 199 -7.07 11.04 -15.56
C ILE A 199 -8.36 10.36 -15.05
N SER A 200 -8.27 9.08 -14.70
CA SER A 200 -9.36 8.27 -14.20
C SER A 200 -9.69 8.48 -12.73
N LEU A 201 -8.85 9.18 -11.95
CA LEU A 201 -9.07 9.38 -10.51
C LEU A 201 -10.38 10.13 -10.24
N PRO A 202 -11.29 9.57 -9.43
CA PRO A 202 -12.57 10.20 -9.15
C PRO A 202 -12.46 11.26 -8.05
N THR A 203 -13.36 12.22 -8.09
CA THR A 203 -13.69 13.09 -6.96
C THR A 203 -14.51 12.34 -5.91
N LEU A 204 -14.53 12.82 -4.67
CA LEU A 204 -15.39 12.22 -3.62
C LEU A 204 -16.86 12.16 -4.04
N GLN A 205 -17.36 13.20 -4.70
CA GLN A 205 -18.73 13.24 -5.21
C GLN A 205 -19.00 12.13 -6.24
N GLU A 206 -18.06 11.87 -7.15
CA GLU A 206 -18.18 10.76 -8.11
C GLU A 206 -18.19 9.40 -7.41
N VAL A 207 -17.43 9.22 -6.32
CA VAL A 207 -17.42 7.98 -5.53
C VAL A 207 -18.74 7.78 -4.77
N GLU A 208 -19.32 8.84 -4.20
CA GLU A 208 -20.58 8.76 -3.48
C GLU A 208 -21.78 8.46 -4.39
N GLN A 209 -21.74 8.95 -5.64
CA GLN A 209 -22.79 8.76 -6.63
C GLN A 209 -22.63 7.49 -7.47
N ALA A 210 -21.48 6.82 -7.36
CA ALA A 210 -21.24 5.56 -8.06
C ALA A 210 -21.98 4.40 -7.37
N PHE A 211 -22.61 3.59 -8.22
CA PHE A 211 -23.33 2.32 -7.98
C PHE A 211 -23.45 1.83 -6.53
#